data_AF-A0A5E4BQ23-F1
#
_entry.id   AF-A0A5E4BQ23-F1
#
_cell.length_a   1.000
_cell.length_b   1.000
_cell.length_c   1.000
_cell.angle_alpha   90.00
_cell.angle_beta   90.00
_cell.angle_gamma   90.00
#
_symmetry.space_group_name_H-M   'P 1'
#
loop_
_entity.id
_entity.type
_entity.pdbx_description
1 polymer ?
#
loop_
_entity_poly.entity_id
_entity_poly.type
_entity_poly.pdbx_seq_one_letter_code
_entity_poly.pdbx_strand_id
1 'polypeptide(L)'
;IPYPIKNVILCYGVALGSDKEWDFLLNVYINTTKEEERIQLAYAMSCSKDPWILNRYMEYAITTSPFTFNETNVMEAVAASEVGRYIAKDFLINNWQAVIERYGTQSLVTLMYVIGRTISTDLQIMELQQFFSNMLEEHQRITVHAKLQTIKNENLKNKKRNARIAQWLRKNT
;
A
#
# COMPACT_ATOMS: atom_id res chain seq x y z
N ILE A 1 -10.66 10.45 -21.82
CA ILE A 1 -11.43 9.39 -21.12
C ILE A 1 -12.51 10.07 -20.28
N PRO A 2 -13.79 9.69 -20.37
CA PRO A 2 -14.85 10.27 -19.54
C PRO A 2 -14.55 10.13 -18.04
N TYR A 3 -14.78 11.20 -17.27
CA TYR A 3 -14.41 11.27 -15.86
C TYR A 3 -14.89 10.07 -15.00
N PRO A 4 -16.16 9.60 -15.11
CA PRO A 4 -16.66 8.52 -14.25
C PRO A 4 -15.94 7.18 -14.39
N ILE A 5 -15.28 6.94 -15.53
CA ILE A 5 -14.60 5.67 -15.85
C ILE A 5 -13.09 5.83 -16.00
N LYS A 6 -12.56 7.05 -15.81
CA LYS A 6 -11.14 7.36 -16.02
C LYS A 6 -10.23 6.53 -15.14
N ASN A 7 -10.52 6.42 -13.84
CA ASN A 7 -9.73 5.62 -12.90
C ASN A 7 -9.67 4.14 -13.31
N VAL A 8 -10.81 3.58 -13.71
CA VAL A 8 -10.89 2.18 -14.12
C VAL A 8 -10.06 1.95 -15.37
N ILE A 9 -10.22 2.79 -16.40
CA ILE A 9 -9.48 2.64 -17.66
C ILE A 9 -7.97 2.78 -17.46
N LEU A 10 -7.53 3.78 -16.69
CA LEU A 10 -6.10 3.99 -16.42
C LEU A 10 -5.51 2.83 -15.61
N CYS A 11 -6.20 2.39 -14.56
CA CYS A 11 -5.78 1.26 -13.73
C CYS A 11 -5.67 -0.04 -14.54
N TYR A 12 -6.67 -0.35 -15.39
CA TYR A 12 -6.61 -1.51 -16.28
C TYR A 12 -5.51 -1.41 -17.32
N GLY A 13 -5.28 -0.22 -17.90
CA GLY A 13 -4.20 0.01 -18.85
C GLY A 13 -2.83 -0.28 -18.24
N VAL A 14 -2.58 0.16 -17.01
CA VAL A 14 -1.35 -0.14 -16.27
C VAL A 14 -1.29 -1.62 -15.86
N ALA A 15 -2.39 -2.18 -15.37
CA ALA A 15 -2.43 -3.57 -14.86
C ALA A 15 -2.24 -4.64 -15.95
N LEU A 16 -2.55 -4.31 -17.21
CA LEU A 16 -2.34 -5.16 -18.38
C LEU A 16 -1.09 -4.77 -19.19
N GLY A 17 -0.51 -3.62 -18.89
CA GLY A 17 0.64 -3.06 -19.59
C GLY A 17 1.98 -3.51 -19.00
N SER A 18 3.02 -2.88 -19.52
CA SER A 18 4.42 -3.08 -19.16
C SER A 18 5.00 -1.82 -18.51
N ASP A 19 6.31 -1.80 -18.33
CA ASP A 19 7.08 -0.60 -17.99
C ASP A 19 6.81 0.57 -18.95
N LYS A 20 6.54 0.30 -20.24
CA LYS A 20 6.22 1.34 -21.24
C LYS A 20 4.96 2.13 -20.90
N GLU A 21 3.86 1.45 -20.64
CA GLU A 21 2.59 2.09 -20.27
C GLU A 21 2.70 2.81 -18.93
N TRP A 22 3.46 2.23 -18.00
CA TRP A 22 3.70 2.83 -16.70
C TRP A 22 4.56 4.10 -16.80
N ASP A 23 5.65 4.07 -17.56
CA ASP A 23 6.55 5.21 -17.78
C ASP A 23 5.84 6.33 -18.54
N PHE A 24 4.99 5.98 -19.52
CA PHE A 24 4.10 6.94 -20.16
C PHE A 24 3.21 7.65 -19.12
N LEU A 25 2.58 6.90 -18.21
CA LEU A 25 1.68 7.48 -17.22
C LEU A 25 2.44 8.32 -16.17
N LEU A 26 3.66 7.92 -15.80
CA LEU A 26 4.55 8.71 -14.95
C LEU A 26 4.91 10.04 -15.62
N ASN A 27 5.23 10.03 -16.92
CA ASN A 27 5.50 11.25 -17.67
C ASN A 27 4.27 12.17 -17.71
N VAL A 28 3.06 11.62 -17.89
CA VAL A 28 1.82 12.40 -17.80
C VAL A 28 1.64 12.97 -16.39
N TYR A 29 1.89 12.19 -15.34
CA TYR A 29 1.81 12.63 -13.94
C TYR A 29 2.72 13.83 -13.66
N ILE A 30 3.99 13.76 -14.10
CA ILE A 30 4.99 14.83 -13.88
C ILE A 30 4.57 16.14 -14.58
N ASN A 31 3.94 16.05 -15.74
CA ASN A 31 3.52 17.21 -16.52
C ASN A 31 2.11 17.73 -16.16
N THR A 32 1.37 17.04 -15.29
CA THR A 32 0.01 17.44 -14.90
C THR A 32 0.04 18.42 -13.74
N THR A 33 -0.63 19.57 -13.88
CA THR A 33 -0.72 20.58 -12.82
C THR A 33 -1.98 20.45 -11.95
N LYS A 34 -3.06 19.87 -12.50
CA LYS A 34 -4.32 19.68 -11.77
C LYS A 34 -4.20 18.55 -10.75
N GLU A 35 -4.30 18.88 -9.47
CA GLU A 35 -4.14 17.94 -8.35
C GLU A 35 -5.05 16.71 -8.43
N GLU A 36 -6.33 16.93 -8.70
CA GLU A 36 -7.31 15.84 -8.87
C GLU A 36 -6.86 14.83 -9.94
N GLU A 37 -6.31 15.29 -11.06
CA GLU A 37 -5.82 14.40 -12.11
C GLU A 37 -4.54 13.69 -11.71
N ARG A 38 -3.65 14.36 -10.95
CA ARG A 38 -2.45 13.73 -10.39
C ARG A 38 -2.80 12.59 -9.44
N ILE A 39 -3.83 12.74 -8.61
CA ILE A 39 -4.31 11.68 -7.70
C ILE A 39 -4.78 10.47 -8.51
N GLN A 40 -5.55 10.68 -9.57
CA GLN A 40 -6.04 9.62 -10.44
C GLN A 40 -4.88 8.86 -11.12
N LEU A 41 -3.88 9.60 -11.61
CA LEU A 41 -2.69 9.04 -12.24
C LEU A 41 -1.83 8.25 -11.25
N ALA A 42 -1.61 8.79 -10.04
CA ALA A 42 -0.88 8.11 -8.96
C ALA A 42 -1.57 6.80 -8.56
N TYR A 43 -2.89 6.83 -8.38
CA TYR A 43 -3.66 5.62 -8.09
C TYR A 43 -3.52 4.59 -9.23
N ALA A 44 -3.66 5.00 -10.48
CA ALA A 44 -3.55 4.09 -11.62
C ALA A 44 -2.16 3.43 -11.73
N MET A 45 -1.08 4.15 -11.44
CA MET A 45 0.28 3.59 -11.41
C MET A 45 0.46 2.50 -10.35
N SER A 46 -0.33 2.53 -9.26
CA SER A 46 -0.33 1.47 -8.22
C SER A 46 -0.99 0.16 -8.67
N CYS A 47 -1.71 0.16 -9.79
CA CYS A 47 -2.40 -1.01 -10.32
C CYS A 47 -1.50 -1.97 -11.10
N SER A 48 -0.21 -1.66 -11.27
CA SER A 48 0.74 -2.58 -11.92
C SER A 48 0.74 -3.94 -11.22
N LYS A 49 0.89 -5.00 -12.00
CA LYS A 49 1.05 -6.37 -11.49
C LYS A 49 2.52 -6.80 -11.39
N ASP A 50 3.42 -5.99 -11.93
CA ASP A 50 4.85 -6.27 -11.93
C ASP A 50 5.48 -5.82 -10.59
N PRO A 51 6.03 -6.74 -9.79
CA PRO A 51 6.66 -6.40 -8.52
C PRO A 51 7.82 -5.41 -8.64
N TRP A 52 8.59 -5.45 -9.73
CA TRP A 52 9.70 -4.53 -9.94
C TRP A 52 9.20 -3.10 -10.15
N ILE A 53 8.15 -2.92 -10.96
CA ILE A 53 7.51 -1.62 -11.18
C ILE A 53 6.93 -1.06 -9.87
N LEU A 54 6.26 -1.90 -9.07
CA LEU A 54 5.69 -1.47 -7.79
C LEU A 54 6.77 -1.07 -6.77
N ASN A 55 7.89 -1.81 -6.71
CA ASN A 55 9.04 -1.40 -5.89
C ASN A 55 9.62 -0.08 -6.36
N ARG A 56 9.91 0.07 -7.66
CA ARG A 56 10.40 1.32 -8.25
C ARG A 56 9.47 2.50 -7.94
N TYR A 57 8.16 2.28 -7.96
CA TYR A 57 7.19 3.32 -7.62
C TYR A 57 7.32 3.77 -6.14
N MET A 58 7.43 2.82 -5.22
CA MET A 58 7.61 3.09 -3.80
C MET A 58 8.99 3.71 -3.49
N GLU A 59 10.04 3.33 -4.23
CA GLU A 59 11.35 3.99 -4.18
C GLU A 59 11.25 5.46 -4.58
N TYR A 60 10.57 5.78 -5.69
CA TYR A 60 10.38 7.17 -6.08
C TYR A 60 9.60 7.96 -5.05
N ALA A 61 8.64 7.33 -4.37
CA ALA A 61 7.84 7.95 -3.33
C ALA A 61 8.66 8.39 -2.10
N ILE A 62 9.74 7.66 -1.78
CA ILE A 62 10.63 8.01 -0.65
C ILE A 62 11.88 8.81 -1.07
N THR A 63 12.38 8.66 -2.30
CA THR A 63 13.66 9.25 -2.75
C THR A 63 13.50 10.55 -3.55
N THR A 64 12.43 10.71 -4.33
CA THR A 64 12.33 11.76 -5.35
C THR A 64 11.09 12.63 -5.17
N SER A 65 11.27 13.93 -5.46
CA SER A 65 10.23 14.95 -5.38
C SER A 65 9.59 15.28 -6.74
N PRO A 66 8.84 14.36 -7.37
CA PRO A 66 7.65 14.79 -8.11
C PRO A 66 6.37 14.51 -7.32
N PHE A 67 6.39 13.61 -6.33
CA PHE A 67 5.21 13.27 -5.54
C PHE A 67 5.04 14.24 -4.37
N THR A 68 4.17 15.24 -4.53
CA THR A 68 3.69 16.07 -3.42
C THR A 68 2.65 15.27 -2.65
N PHE A 69 3.07 14.77 -1.49
CA PHE A 69 2.49 13.61 -0.81
C PHE A 69 1.43 13.92 0.24
N ASN A 70 0.71 15.04 0.12
CA ASN A 70 -0.25 15.38 1.16
C ASN A 70 -1.54 14.52 1.12
N GLU A 71 -1.84 13.81 0.02
CA GLU A 71 -3.19 13.25 -0.13
C GLU A 71 -3.27 11.75 -0.52
N THR A 72 -2.23 11.13 -1.08
CA THR A 72 -2.26 9.69 -1.44
C THR A 72 -1.02 8.97 -0.92
N ASN A 73 -1.18 8.11 0.08
CA ASN A 73 -0.11 7.23 0.52
C ASN A 73 0.10 6.12 -0.53
N VAL A 74 1.08 6.29 -1.43
CA VAL A 74 1.43 5.30 -2.47
C VAL A 74 1.61 3.91 -1.88
N MET A 75 2.19 3.78 -0.68
CA MET A 75 2.35 2.49 0.00
C MET A 75 0.98 1.84 0.26
N GLU A 76 -0.01 2.64 0.66
CA GLU A 76 -1.37 2.18 0.88
C GLU A 76 -2.08 1.81 -0.42
N ALA A 77 -1.90 2.61 -1.48
CA ALA A 77 -2.45 2.35 -2.80
C ALA A 77 -1.91 1.03 -3.38
N VAL A 78 -0.59 0.83 -3.34
CA VAL A 78 0.06 -0.42 -3.76
C VAL A 78 -0.46 -1.59 -2.91
N ALA A 79 -0.54 -1.40 -1.60
CA ALA A 79 -1.03 -2.43 -0.67
C ALA A 79 -2.53 -2.77 -0.79
N ALA A 80 -3.29 -2.03 -1.61
CA ALA A 80 -4.68 -2.34 -1.91
C ALA A 80 -4.84 -3.57 -2.81
N SER A 81 -3.82 -3.92 -3.59
CA SER A 81 -3.83 -5.08 -4.48
C SER A 81 -3.37 -6.37 -3.79
N GLU A 82 -3.74 -7.52 -4.35
CA GLU A 82 -3.37 -8.83 -3.79
C GLU A 82 -1.86 -9.07 -3.79
N VAL A 83 -1.18 -8.71 -4.89
CA VAL A 83 0.28 -8.84 -5.01
C VAL A 83 0.96 -7.70 -4.23
N GLY A 84 0.46 -6.47 -4.40
CA GLY A 84 1.07 -5.28 -3.82
C GLY A 84 1.03 -5.22 -2.30
N ARG A 85 0.10 -5.90 -1.60
CA ARG A 85 0.12 -5.95 -0.13
C ARG A 85 1.40 -6.59 0.43
N TYR A 86 1.93 -7.60 -0.24
CA TYR A 86 3.14 -8.30 0.21
C TYR A 86 4.37 -7.48 -0.14
N ILE A 87 4.42 -6.96 -1.37
CA ILE A 87 5.49 -6.09 -1.84
C ILE A 87 5.61 -4.84 -0.95
N ALA A 88 4.50 -4.16 -0.66
CA ALA A 88 4.49 -2.97 0.19
C ALA A 88 4.93 -3.28 1.62
N LYS A 89 4.51 -4.41 2.19
CA LYS A 89 5.00 -4.83 3.51
C LYS A 89 6.52 -5.01 3.50
N ASP A 90 7.04 -5.78 2.54
CA ASP A 90 8.47 -6.09 2.49
C ASP A 90 9.29 -4.81 2.23
N PHE A 91 8.80 -3.94 1.34
CA PHE A 91 9.39 -2.63 1.09
C PHE A 91 9.45 -1.78 2.35
N LEU A 92 8.36 -1.69 3.12
CA LEU A 92 8.31 -0.91 4.35
C LEU A 92 9.25 -1.44 5.43
N ILE A 93 9.36 -2.76 5.58
CA ILE A 93 10.29 -3.37 6.54
C ILE A 93 11.74 -3.08 6.12
N ASN A 94 12.06 -3.21 4.84
CA ASN A 94 13.43 -3.02 4.35
C ASN A 94 13.86 -1.55 4.29
N ASN A 95 12.92 -0.62 4.14
CA ASN A 95 13.20 0.81 3.96
C ASN A 95 12.64 1.68 5.09
N TRP A 96 12.36 1.09 6.25
CA TRP A 96 11.64 1.75 7.35
C TRP A 96 12.20 3.12 7.71
N GLN A 97 13.53 3.23 7.83
CA GLN A 97 14.21 4.46 8.20
C GLN A 97 13.92 5.59 7.20
N ALA A 98 14.12 5.34 5.90
CA ALA A 98 13.86 6.32 4.85
C ALA A 98 12.38 6.69 4.75
N VAL A 99 11.48 5.73 4.98
CA VAL A 99 10.02 5.96 5.02
C VAL A 99 9.68 6.91 6.18
N ILE A 100 10.17 6.66 7.39
CA ILE A 100 9.87 7.51 8.55
C ILE A 100 10.52 8.88 8.43
N GLU A 101 11.74 8.98 7.91
CA GLU A 101 12.38 10.26 7.61
C GLU A 101 11.57 11.09 6.60
N ARG A 102 11.00 10.43 5.59
CA ARG A 102 10.20 11.10 4.56
C ARG A 102 8.80 11.50 5.01
N TYR A 103 8.10 10.61 5.72
CA TYR A 103 6.67 10.74 6.03
C TYR A 103 6.37 11.13 7.47
N GLY A 104 7.39 11.15 8.33
CA GLY A 104 7.28 11.43 9.74
C GLY A 104 6.53 10.36 10.54
N THR A 105 6.60 10.50 11.86
CA THR A 105 6.00 9.57 12.82
C THR A 105 4.47 9.65 12.86
N GLN A 106 3.86 10.73 12.37
CA GLN A 106 2.42 10.84 12.19
C GLN A 106 1.86 9.77 11.23
N SER A 107 2.69 9.24 10.34
CA SER A 107 2.30 8.22 9.37
C SER A 107 2.30 6.79 9.94
N LEU A 108 2.77 6.60 11.19
CA LEU A 108 2.90 5.29 11.82
C LEU A 108 1.60 4.46 11.77
N VAL A 109 0.44 5.09 12.03
CA VAL A 109 -0.84 4.38 12.02
C VAL A 109 -1.18 3.84 10.63
N THR A 110 -0.96 4.64 9.58
CA THR A 110 -1.20 4.25 8.20
C THR A 110 -0.21 3.18 7.75
N LEU A 111 1.07 3.31 8.11
CA LEU A 111 2.10 2.31 7.81
C LEU A 111 1.81 0.97 8.52
N MET A 112 1.33 1.01 9.76
CA MET A 112 0.89 -0.19 10.48
C MET A 112 -0.33 -0.83 9.83
N TYR A 113 -1.23 -0.04 9.25
CA TYR A 113 -2.32 -0.59 8.47
C TYR A 113 -1.80 -1.36 7.24
N VAL A 114 -0.83 -0.80 6.52
CA VAL A 114 -0.20 -1.46 5.36
C VAL A 114 0.47 -2.77 5.75
N ILE A 115 1.38 -2.75 6.73
CA ILE A 115 2.09 -3.95 7.22
C ILE A 115 1.09 -4.97 7.78
N GLY A 116 0.10 -4.47 8.53
CA GLY A 116 -0.90 -5.24 9.24
C GLY A 116 -1.82 -6.06 8.36
N ARG A 117 -2.05 -5.68 7.09
CA ARG A 117 -2.95 -6.39 6.14
C ARG A 117 -2.63 -7.87 5.95
N THR A 118 -1.40 -8.29 6.25
CA THR A 118 -0.94 -9.68 6.12
C THR A 118 -0.86 -10.44 7.45
N ILE A 119 -1.11 -9.77 8.58
CA ILE A 119 -0.94 -10.33 9.92
C ILE A 119 -2.16 -11.16 10.29
N SER A 120 -1.92 -12.37 10.80
CA SER A 120 -2.97 -13.27 11.28
C SER A 120 -2.59 -14.05 12.54
N THR A 121 -1.38 -13.84 13.08
CA THR A 121 -0.85 -14.59 14.23
C THR A 121 -0.20 -13.65 15.24
N ASP A 122 -0.10 -14.08 16.49
CA ASP A 122 0.63 -13.36 17.54
C ASP A 122 2.14 -13.34 17.29
N LEU A 123 2.69 -14.42 16.73
CA LEU A 123 4.12 -14.48 16.38
C LEU A 123 4.52 -13.35 15.41
N GLN A 124 3.72 -13.11 14.37
CA GLN A 124 3.96 -12.01 13.43
C GLN A 124 3.92 -10.62 14.10
N ILE A 125 3.08 -10.45 15.14
CA ILE A 125 3.06 -9.21 15.93
C ILE A 125 4.34 -9.10 16.76
N MET A 126 4.77 -10.19 17.42
CA MET A 126 5.99 -10.21 18.22
C MET A 126 7.24 -9.90 17.38
N GLU A 127 7.36 -10.49 16.19
CA GLU A 127 8.45 -10.22 15.25
C GLU A 127 8.51 -8.73 14.87
N LEU A 128 7.36 -8.12 14.57
CA LEU A 128 7.27 -6.70 14.26
C LEU A 128 7.60 -5.81 15.47
N GLN A 129 7.15 -6.18 16.67
CA GLN A 129 7.51 -5.44 17.88
C GLN A 129 9.01 -5.46 18.15
N GLN A 130 9.66 -6.60 17.93
CA GLN A 130 11.11 -6.72 18.05
C GLN A 130 11.82 -5.87 16.98
N PHE A 131 11.33 -5.90 15.74
CA PHE A 131 11.87 -5.05 14.67
C PHE A 131 11.81 -3.55 15.01
N PHE A 132 10.68 -3.09 15.55
CA PHE A 132 10.48 -1.67 15.90
C PHE A 132 11.08 -1.25 17.25
N SER A 133 11.63 -2.18 18.05
CA SER A 133 11.98 -1.90 19.46
C SER A 133 12.97 -0.74 19.59
N ASN A 134 13.94 -0.67 18.68
CA ASN A 134 15.00 0.33 18.72
C ASN A 134 14.71 1.56 17.83
N MET A 135 13.61 1.52 17.07
CA MET A 135 13.25 2.56 16.10
C MET A 135 12.12 3.46 16.59
N LEU A 136 11.34 3.00 17.58
CA LEU A 136 10.18 3.70 18.11
C LEU A 136 10.35 3.99 19.59
N GLU A 137 9.79 5.11 20.04
CA GLU A 137 9.66 5.42 21.46
C GLU A 137 8.63 4.51 22.15
N GLU A 138 8.68 4.41 23.48
CA GLU A 138 7.78 3.52 24.23
C GLU A 138 6.29 3.78 23.94
N HIS A 139 5.88 5.05 23.93
CA HIS A 139 4.50 5.41 23.64
C HIS A 139 4.07 4.97 22.22
N GLN A 140 4.96 5.07 21.24
CA GLN A 140 4.73 4.63 19.85
C GLN A 140 4.64 3.11 19.77
N ARG A 141 5.51 2.37 20.48
CA ARG A 141 5.47 0.90 20.55
C ARG A 141 4.13 0.38 21.09
N ILE A 142 3.60 1.02 22.13
CA ILE A 142 2.28 0.70 22.69
C ILE A 142 1.18 0.93 21.66
N THR A 143 1.18 2.09 20.98
CA THR A 143 0.21 2.41 19.92
C THR A 143 0.28 1.40 18.77
N VAL A 144 1.50 1.08 18.30
CA VAL A 144 1.73 0.10 17.22
C VAL A 144 1.20 -1.27 17.63
N HIS A 145 1.54 -1.76 18.83
CA HIS A 145 1.06 -3.06 19.30
C HIS A 145 -0.47 -3.13 19.35
N ALA A 146 -1.13 -2.14 19.95
CA ALA A 146 -2.59 -2.09 20.02
C ALA A 146 -3.23 -2.08 18.63
N LYS A 147 -2.65 -1.33 17.69
CA LYS A 147 -3.13 -1.26 16.31
C LYS A 147 -2.96 -2.59 15.58
N LEU A 148 -1.80 -3.24 15.70
CA LEU A 148 -1.54 -4.54 15.09
C LEU A 148 -2.48 -5.63 15.64
N GLN A 149 -2.77 -5.63 16.94
CA GLN A 149 -3.76 -6.54 17.55
C GLN A 149 -5.16 -6.33 16.96
N THR A 150 -5.57 -5.07 16.80
CA THR A 150 -6.85 -4.72 16.19
C THR A 150 -6.93 -5.24 14.75
N ILE A 151 -5.90 -4.97 13.94
CA ILE A 151 -5.84 -5.39 12.54
C ILE A 151 -5.82 -6.92 12.43
N LYS A 152 -5.07 -7.63 13.28
CA LYS A 152 -5.07 -9.10 13.31
C LYS A 152 -6.48 -9.66 13.51
N ASN A 153 -7.22 -9.12 14.48
CA ASN A 153 -8.58 -9.55 14.77
C ASN A 153 -9.54 -9.30 13.59
N GLU A 154 -9.41 -8.14 12.94
CA GLU A 154 -10.16 -7.81 11.71
C GLU A 154 -9.82 -8.78 10.57
N ASN A 155 -8.53 -9.08 10.35
CA ASN A 155 -8.07 -10.02 9.34
C ASN A 155 -8.62 -11.43 9.57
N LEU A 156 -8.61 -11.92 10.82
CA LEU A 156 -9.18 -13.21 11.18
C LEU A 156 -10.71 -13.25 10.95
N LYS A 157 -11.42 -12.17 11.29
CA LYS A 157 -12.86 -12.04 11.02
C LYS A 157 -13.15 -12.03 9.52
N ASN A 158 -12.37 -11.27 8.75
CA ASN A 158 -12.48 -11.19 7.29
C ASN A 158 -12.19 -12.54 6.63
N LYS A 159 -11.15 -13.26 7.09
CA LYS A 159 -10.82 -14.62 6.62
C LYS A 159 -11.99 -15.58 6.81
N LYS A 160 -12.61 -15.59 8.00
CA LYS A 160 -13.80 -16.42 8.29
C LYS A 160 -14.98 -16.03 7.39
N ARG A 161 -15.25 -14.74 7.20
CA ARG A 161 -16.32 -14.24 6.33
C ARG A 161 -16.10 -14.65 4.88
N ASN A 162 -14.90 -14.44 4.35
CA ASN A 162 -14.55 -14.76 2.96
C ASN A 162 -14.63 -16.27 2.71
N ALA A 163 -14.23 -17.11 3.68
CA ALA A 163 -14.39 -18.56 3.58
C ALA A 163 -15.86 -18.99 3.44
N ARG A 164 -16.77 -18.36 4.19
CA ARG A 164 -18.23 -18.63 4.07
C ARG A 164 -18.78 -18.21 2.70
N ILE A 165 -18.38 -17.03 2.22
CA ILE A 165 -18.78 -16.54 0.89
C ILE A 165 -18.28 -17.49 -0.20
N ALA A 166 -16.99 -17.88 -0.14
CA ALA A 166 -16.41 -18.81 -1.10
C ALA A 166 -17.13 -20.18 -1.08
N GLN A 167 -17.48 -20.68 0.10
CA GLN A 167 -18.25 -21.92 0.22
C GLN A 167 -19.65 -21.79 -0.39
N TRP A 168 -20.33 -20.66 -0.17
CA TRP A 168 -21.65 -20.42 -0.75
C TRP A 168 -21.57 -20.34 -2.28
N LEU A 169 -20.61 -19.59 -2.83
CA LEU A 169 -20.40 -19.49 -4.28
C LEU A 169 -20.18 -20.87 -4.89
N ARG A 170 -19.26 -21.68 -4.35
CA ARG A 170 -18.99 -23.05 -4.83
C ARG A 170 -20.20 -24.00 -4.82
N LYS A 171 -21.22 -23.71 -4.02
CA LYS A 171 -22.45 -24.52 -3.96
C LYS A 171 -23.52 -24.04 -4.95
N ASN A 172 -23.42 -22.79 -5.43
CA ASN A 172 -24.45 -22.11 -6.23
C ASN A 172 -23.93 -21.62 -7.59
N THR A 173 -22.71 -22.00 -7.97
CA THR A 173 -22.13 -21.90 -9.33
C THR A 173 -21.69 -23.28 -9.75
#